data_AF-A0A1B6FEE9-F1
#
_entry.id   AF-A0A1B6FEE9-F1
#
_cell.length_a   1.000
_cell.length_b   1.000
_cell.length_c   1.000
_cell.angle_alpha   90.00
_cell.angle_beta   90.00
_cell.angle_gamma   90.00
#
_symmetry.space_group_name_H-M   'P 1'
#
loop_
_entity.id
_entity.type
_entity.pdbx_description
1 polymer ?
#
loop_
_entity_poly.entity_id
_entity_poly.type
_entity_poly.pdbx_seq_one_letter_code
_entity_poly.pdbx_strand_id
1 'polypeptide(L)'
;HQLAKTSNDANFLNYVKKYKNVFKSVVKMAKRMANDQFICNSSNKSKATWLVVKKEIGSIPKNNNKINLVVSGTEISNPQKLSEIFNLHYINIVSGLNIPKTSSVACNRTGVSLAGLKTFDLATAGEVENIIGKLKNSFSCGWD
;
A
#
# COMPACT_ATOMS: atom_id res chain seq x y z
N HIS A 1 -7.50 14.06 39.59
CA HIS A 1 -7.38 14.88 38.37
C HIS A 1 -7.75 16.35 38.62
N GLN A 2 -8.91 16.62 39.24
CA GLN A 2 -9.35 17.95 39.69
C GLN A 2 -8.28 18.67 40.55
N LEU A 3 -7.80 18.03 41.63
CA LEU A 3 -6.78 18.59 42.54
C LEU A 3 -5.44 18.94 41.85
N ALA A 4 -5.02 18.19 40.83
CA ALA A 4 -3.79 18.49 40.10
C ALA A 4 -3.94 19.64 39.11
N LYS A 5 -5.17 20.08 38.82
CA LYS A 5 -5.46 21.24 37.96
C LYS A 5 -5.64 22.53 38.78
N THR A 6 -5.95 22.41 40.07
CA THR A 6 -6.30 23.54 40.94
C THR A 6 -5.29 23.79 42.06
N SER A 7 -4.34 22.88 42.29
CA SER A 7 -3.31 23.04 43.33
C SER A 7 -2.13 23.89 42.85
N ASN A 8 -1.66 24.79 43.73
CA ASN A 8 -0.47 25.62 43.52
C ASN A 8 0.80 25.05 44.20
N ASP A 9 0.71 23.89 44.88
CA ASP A 9 1.88 23.28 45.50
C ASP A 9 2.80 22.65 44.43
N ALA A 10 3.99 23.23 44.27
CA ALA A 10 5.00 22.78 43.33
C ALA A 10 5.46 21.34 43.57
N ASN A 11 5.52 20.89 44.84
CA ASN A 11 5.94 19.53 45.17
C ASN A 11 4.90 18.50 44.72
N PHE A 12 3.63 18.78 45.00
CA PHE A 12 2.51 17.95 44.56
C PHE A 12 2.41 17.88 43.01
N LEU A 13 2.55 19.01 42.31
CA LEU A 13 2.53 19.03 40.84
C LEU A 13 3.68 18.21 40.24
N ASN A 14 4.88 18.31 40.81
CA ASN A 14 6.03 17.53 40.38
C ASN A 14 5.82 16.02 40.61
N TYR A 15 5.27 15.64 41.77
CA TYR A 15 4.89 14.26 42.07
C TYR A 15 3.90 13.71 41.03
N VAL A 16 2.82 14.45 40.75
CA VAL A 16 1.81 14.03 39.76
C VAL A 16 2.42 13.91 38.37
N LYS A 17 3.33 14.81 37.98
CA LYS A 17 4.04 14.74 36.69
C LYS A 17 4.90 13.48 36.60
N LYS A 18 5.69 13.18 37.64
CA LYS A 18 6.50 11.95 37.72
C LYS A 18 5.63 10.71 37.64
N TYR A 19 4.56 10.66 38.43
CA TYR A 19 3.62 9.54 38.42
C TYR A 19 2.99 9.33 37.04
N LYS A 20 2.53 10.39 36.37
CA LYS A 20 1.98 10.31 35.01
C LYS A 20 2.99 9.74 34.02
N ASN A 21 4.26 10.11 34.13
CA ASN A 21 5.32 9.60 33.25
C ASN A 21 5.57 8.11 33.49
N VAL A 22 5.66 7.69 34.76
CA VAL A 22 5.79 6.28 35.12
C VAL A 22 4.59 5.49 34.60
N PHE A 23 3.37 5.96 34.86
CA PHE A 23 2.15 5.33 34.37
C PHE A 23 2.13 5.17 32.85
N LYS A 24 2.46 6.24 32.10
CA LYS A 24 2.56 6.17 30.63
C LYS A 24 3.59 5.13 30.17
N SER A 25 4.72 5.05 30.85
CA SER A 25 5.77 4.06 30.55
C SER A 25 5.26 2.63 30.79
N VAL A 26 4.62 2.38 31.93
CA VAL A 26 4.02 1.08 32.27
C VAL A 26 2.97 0.68 31.24
N VAL A 27 2.07 1.59 30.87
CA VAL A 27 1.06 1.33 29.83
C VAL A 27 1.70 0.98 28.49
N LYS A 28 2.76 1.71 28.09
CA LYS A 28 3.49 1.42 26.85
C LYS A 28 4.11 0.02 26.87
N MET A 29 4.75 -0.36 27.99
CA MET A 29 5.36 -1.68 28.14
C MET A 29 4.30 -2.80 28.15
N ALA A 30 3.18 -2.60 28.86
CA ALA A 30 2.08 -3.56 28.90
C ALA A 30 1.47 -3.80 27.51
N LYS A 31 1.24 -2.73 26.73
CA LYS A 31 0.76 -2.84 25.35
C LYS A 31 1.74 -3.60 24.46
N ARG A 32 3.03 -3.28 24.56
CA ARG A 32 4.07 -3.99 23.82
C ARG A 32 4.08 -5.48 24.17
N MET A 33 4.09 -5.82 25.45
CA MET A 33 4.09 -7.20 25.92
C MET A 33 2.89 -7.99 25.40
N ALA A 34 1.69 -7.39 25.42
CA ALA A 34 0.49 -8.01 24.87
C ALA A 34 0.59 -8.26 23.35
N ASN A 35 1.12 -7.29 22.60
CA ASN A 35 1.33 -7.41 21.15
C ASN A 35 2.41 -8.48 20.83
N ASP A 36 3.51 -8.50 21.59
CA ASP A 36 4.59 -9.48 21.45
C ASP A 36 4.06 -10.91 21.72
N GLN A 37 3.29 -11.11 22.79
CA GLN A 37 2.63 -12.40 23.07
C GLN A 37 1.67 -12.82 21.96
N PHE A 38 0.87 -11.89 21.44
CA PHE A 38 -0.06 -12.15 20.33
C PHE A 38 0.68 -12.63 19.07
N ILE A 39 1.80 -11.99 18.72
CA ILE A 39 2.60 -12.37 17.54
C ILE A 39 3.27 -13.73 17.76
N CYS A 40 3.90 -13.94 18.91
CA CYS A 40 4.60 -15.19 19.21
C CYS A 40 3.68 -16.42 19.23
N ASN A 41 2.46 -16.26 19.74
CA ASN A 41 1.49 -17.34 19.84
C ASN A 41 0.71 -17.59 18.53
N SER A 42 0.91 -16.74 17.51
CA SER A 42 0.21 -16.89 16.23
C SER A 42 0.85 -17.94 15.33
N SER A 43 0.02 -18.71 14.62
CA SER A 43 0.48 -19.64 13.59
C SER A 43 1.11 -18.93 12.38
N ASN A 44 0.59 -17.76 12.03
CA ASN A 44 1.12 -16.89 10.97
C ASN A 44 1.61 -15.56 11.55
N LYS A 45 2.91 -15.52 11.87
CA LYS A 45 3.60 -14.38 12.48
C LYS A 45 3.53 -13.12 11.63
N SER A 46 3.73 -13.24 10.31
CA SER A 46 3.68 -12.10 9.38
C SER A 46 2.30 -11.44 9.40
N LYS A 47 1.23 -12.24 9.38
CA LYS A 47 -0.14 -11.73 9.46
C LYS A 47 -0.43 -11.10 10.82
N ALA A 48 -0.01 -11.73 11.92
CA ALA A 48 -0.21 -11.18 13.26
C ALA A 48 0.51 -9.84 13.44
N THR A 49 1.75 -9.73 12.99
CA THR A 49 2.51 -8.47 12.99
C THR A 49 1.77 -7.39 12.18
N TRP A 50 1.29 -7.74 10.97
CA TRP A 50 0.54 -6.79 10.15
C TRP A 50 -0.77 -6.33 10.81
N LEU A 51 -1.48 -7.23 11.49
CA LEU A 51 -2.68 -6.89 12.25
C LEU A 51 -2.37 -5.93 13.42
N VAL A 52 -1.26 -6.14 14.13
CA VAL A 52 -0.80 -5.21 15.19
C VAL A 52 -0.50 -3.84 14.59
N VAL A 53 0.27 -3.78 13.51
CA VAL A 53 0.60 -2.53 12.80
C VAL A 53 -0.67 -1.79 12.37
N LYS A 54 -1.61 -2.50 11.74
CA LYS A 54 -2.90 -1.94 11.30
C LYS A 54 -3.71 -1.39 12.47
N LYS A 55 -3.68 -2.06 13.63
CA LYS A 55 -4.39 -1.63 14.85
C LYS A 55 -3.78 -0.37 15.46
N GLU A 56 -2.45 -0.26 15.49
CA GLU A 56 -1.73 0.86 16.11
C GLU A 56 -1.70 2.12 15.23
N ILE A 57 -1.67 1.97 13.90
CA ILE A 57 -1.73 3.10 12.95
C ILE A 57 -3.16 3.69 12.87
N GLY A 58 -4.16 2.95 13.35
CA GLY A 58 -5.58 3.30 13.24
C GLY A 58 -6.15 3.01 11.85
N SER A 59 -7.48 3.03 11.73
CA SER A 59 -8.09 3.05 10.39
C SER A 59 -7.78 4.41 9.79
N ILE A 60 -6.95 4.45 8.75
CA ILE A 60 -6.97 5.56 7.80
C ILE A 60 -8.46 5.71 7.43
N PRO A 61 -9.09 6.89 7.62
CA PRO A 61 -10.45 7.07 7.14
C PRO A 61 -10.44 6.60 5.69
N LYS A 62 -11.40 5.78 5.29
CA LYS A 62 -11.59 5.46 3.87
C LYS A 62 -11.91 6.80 3.20
N ASN A 63 -10.88 7.56 2.88
CA ASN A 63 -11.01 8.68 2.00
C ASN A 63 -11.36 7.99 0.70
N ASN A 64 -12.62 8.11 0.31
CA ASN A 64 -13.04 7.82 -1.05
C ASN A 64 -12.29 8.85 -1.89
N ASN A 65 -10.99 8.62 -2.11
CA ASN A 65 -10.13 9.40 -2.99
C ASN A 65 -10.70 9.17 -4.38
N LYS A 66 -11.77 9.89 -4.71
CA LYS A 66 -12.25 10.04 -6.06
C LYS A 66 -11.11 10.74 -6.78
N ILE A 67 -10.43 10.01 -7.65
CA ILE A 67 -9.42 10.58 -8.52
C ILE A 67 -10.18 11.53 -9.43
N ASN A 68 -9.98 12.82 -9.23
CA ASN A 68 -10.57 13.86 -10.06
C ASN A 68 -9.44 14.52 -10.84
N LEU A 69 -9.59 14.62 -12.16
CA LEU A 69 -8.65 15.31 -13.03
C LEU A 69 -9.36 16.47 -13.69
N VAL A 70 -8.77 17.66 -13.64
CA VAL A 70 -9.27 18.80 -14.40
C VAL A 70 -8.56 18.81 -15.76
N VAL A 71 -9.34 18.61 -16.83
CA VAL A 71 -8.83 18.67 -18.20
C VAL A 71 -9.61 19.77 -18.93
N SER A 72 -8.89 20.75 -19.47
CA SER A 72 -9.48 21.88 -20.22
C SER A 72 -10.59 22.61 -19.44
N GLY A 73 -10.41 22.78 -18.13
CA GLY A 73 -11.38 23.47 -17.26
C GLY A 73 -12.58 22.63 -16.81
N THR A 74 -12.69 21.36 -17.23
CA THR A 74 -13.75 20.44 -16.80
C THR A 74 -13.21 19.42 -15.82
N GLU A 75 -13.87 19.23 -14.68
CA GLU A 75 -13.54 18.19 -13.70
C GLU A 75 -14.08 16.83 -14.14
N ILE A 76 -13.20 15.84 -14.23
CA ILE A 76 -13.52 14.48 -14.64
C ILE A 76 -13.22 13.54 -13.48
N SER A 77 -14.28 12.90 -12.97
CA SER A 77 -14.21 11.93 -11.86
C SER A 77 -14.50 10.48 -12.30
N ASN A 78 -14.87 10.27 -13.56
CA ASN A 78 -15.21 8.94 -14.08
C ASN A 78 -13.91 8.15 -14.36
N PRO A 79 -13.66 7.01 -13.69
CA PRO A 79 -12.43 6.23 -13.84
C PRO A 79 -12.15 5.77 -15.27
N GLN A 80 -13.18 5.41 -16.03
CA GLN A 80 -13.03 4.96 -17.41
C GLN A 80 -12.55 6.13 -18.30
N LYS A 81 -13.21 7.28 -18.19
CA LYS A 81 -12.79 8.49 -18.93
C LYS A 81 -11.38 8.94 -18.56
N LEU A 82 -11.01 8.84 -17.28
CA LEU A 82 -9.65 9.13 -16.83
C LEU A 82 -8.63 8.21 -17.48
N SER A 83 -8.92 6.90 -17.54
CA SER A 83 -8.03 5.93 -18.18
C SER A 83 -7.85 6.21 -19.68
N GLU A 84 -8.93 6.58 -20.37
CA GLU A 84 -8.89 6.96 -21.79
C GLU A 84 -8.03 8.21 -22.01
N ILE A 85 -8.16 9.22 -21.15
CA ILE A 85 -7.36 10.45 -21.21
C ILE A 85 -5.87 10.14 -21.01
N PHE A 86 -5.53 9.34 -20.01
CA PHE A 86 -4.14 8.95 -19.79
C PHE A 86 -3.58 8.16 -20.97
N ASN A 87 -4.35 7.20 -21.49
CA ASN A 87 -3.93 6.41 -22.64
C ASN A 87 -3.67 7.31 -23.85
N LEU A 88 -4.61 8.21 -24.18
CA LEU A 88 -4.44 9.16 -25.28
C LEU A 88 -3.23 10.07 -25.07
N HIS A 89 -3.03 10.57 -23.86
CA HIS A 89 -1.88 11.42 -23.54
C HIS A 89 -0.56 10.68 -23.79
N TYR A 90 -0.39 9.48 -23.26
CA TYR A 90 0.88 8.74 -23.42
C TYR A 90 1.11 8.21 -24.84
N ILE A 91 0.04 7.82 -25.56
CA ILE A 91 0.14 7.44 -26.99
C ILE A 91 0.62 8.66 -27.81
N ASN A 92 0.04 9.82 -27.56
CA ASN A 92 0.30 11.01 -28.37
C ASN A 92 1.58 11.75 -27.99
N ILE A 93 2.10 11.58 -26.76
CA ILE A 93 3.40 12.15 -26.36
C ILE A 93 4.51 11.69 -27.30
N VAL A 94 4.49 10.43 -27.75
CA VAL A 94 5.52 9.88 -28.65
C VAL A 94 5.51 10.60 -30.00
N SER A 95 4.36 11.10 -30.44
CA SER A 95 4.22 11.88 -31.68
C SER A 95 4.79 13.30 -31.55
N GLY A 96 4.77 13.87 -30.34
CA GLY A 96 5.28 15.22 -30.06
C GLY A 96 6.76 15.27 -29.65
N LEU A 97 7.27 14.19 -29.06
CA LEU A 97 8.69 13.98 -28.86
C LEU A 97 9.24 13.54 -30.20
N ASN A 98 10.01 14.39 -30.88
CA ASN A 98 10.61 14.14 -32.19
C ASN A 98 11.74 13.08 -32.10
N ILE A 99 11.40 11.91 -31.55
CA ILE A 99 12.30 10.81 -31.26
C ILE A 99 12.60 10.14 -32.59
N PRO A 100 13.88 9.99 -32.98
CA PRO A 100 14.22 9.27 -34.19
C PRO A 100 13.66 7.85 -34.11
N LYS A 101 12.94 7.43 -35.15
CA LYS A 101 12.39 6.06 -35.28
C LYS A 101 13.55 5.06 -35.37
N THR A 102 14.17 4.70 -34.26
CA THR A 102 15.17 3.62 -34.18
C THR A 102 14.48 2.26 -34.16
N SER A 103 13.67 1.95 -35.18
CA SER A 103 12.90 0.69 -35.24
C SER A 103 13.55 -0.40 -36.10
N SER A 104 14.80 -0.27 -36.52
CA SER A 104 15.50 -1.36 -37.24
C SER A 104 16.81 -1.82 -36.59
N VAL A 105 17.38 -1.06 -35.65
CA VAL A 105 18.70 -1.39 -35.06
C VAL A 105 18.58 -2.17 -33.75
N ALA A 106 17.47 -2.04 -33.02
CA ALA A 106 17.27 -2.76 -31.75
C ALA A 106 17.00 -4.27 -31.95
N CYS A 107 16.36 -4.68 -33.06
CA CYS A 107 16.06 -6.09 -33.34
C CYS A 107 17.32 -6.90 -33.72
N ASN A 108 18.37 -6.24 -34.23
CA ASN A 108 19.57 -6.91 -34.73
C ASN A 108 20.64 -7.20 -33.65
N ARG A 109 20.42 -6.78 -32.39
CA ARG A 109 21.38 -7.04 -31.29
C ARG A 109 21.16 -8.36 -30.54
N THR A 110 20.10 -9.10 -30.84
CA THR A 110 19.91 -10.46 -30.34
C THR A 110 19.93 -11.42 -31.50
N GLY A 111 21.14 -11.76 -31.97
CA GLY A 111 21.40 -12.92 -32.83
C GLY A 111 21.17 -14.25 -32.07
N VAL A 112 20.05 -14.37 -31.36
CA VAL A 112 19.62 -15.58 -30.69
C VAL A 112 18.47 -16.12 -31.54
N SER A 113 18.73 -17.19 -32.27
CA SER A 113 17.70 -17.99 -32.91
C SER A 113 16.64 -18.35 -31.85
N LEU A 114 15.42 -17.86 -32.02
CA LEU A 114 14.26 -18.19 -31.18
C LEU A 114 13.76 -19.62 -31.47
N ALA A 115 14.66 -20.56 -31.74
CA ALA A 115 14.36 -21.97 -31.85
C ALA A 115 14.32 -22.57 -30.44
N GLY A 116 13.28 -22.25 -29.67
CA GLY A 116 13.11 -22.88 -28.36
C GLY A 116 12.23 -22.16 -27.34
N LEU A 117 11.82 -20.91 -27.57
CA LEU A 117 10.70 -20.37 -26.79
C LEU A 117 9.43 -20.93 -27.39
N LYS A 118 8.94 -22.03 -26.79
CA LYS A 118 7.53 -22.40 -26.91
C LYS A 118 6.74 -21.16 -26.53
N THR A 119 6.19 -20.51 -27.54
CA THR A 119 5.33 -19.34 -27.42
C THR A 119 4.32 -19.62 -26.34
N PHE A 120 4.15 -18.70 -25.40
CA PHE A 120 3.07 -18.80 -24.41
C PHE A 120 1.76 -19.03 -25.17
N ASP A 121 1.03 -20.08 -24.81
CA ASP A 121 -0.28 -20.32 -25.40
C ASP A 121 -1.18 -19.11 -25.09
N LEU A 122 -1.92 -18.66 -26.11
CA LEU A 122 -2.86 -17.55 -25.97
C LEU A 122 -3.95 -17.97 -24.98
N ALA A 123 -3.99 -17.32 -23.82
CA ALA A 123 -5.03 -17.55 -22.83
C ALA A 123 -6.34 -16.89 -23.27
N THR A 124 -7.43 -17.64 -23.20
CA THR A 124 -8.79 -17.14 -23.42
C THR A 124 -9.34 -16.46 -22.16
N ALA A 125 -10.29 -15.53 -22.32
CA ALA A 125 -10.92 -14.85 -21.18
C ALA A 125 -11.51 -15.82 -20.16
N GLY A 126 -12.13 -16.91 -20.63
CA GLY A 126 -12.69 -17.95 -19.76
C GLY A 126 -11.64 -18.73 -18.97
N GLU A 127 -10.45 -18.95 -19.54
CA GLU A 127 -9.34 -19.58 -18.82
C GLU A 127 -8.82 -18.68 -17.71
N VAL A 128 -8.67 -17.37 -17.99
CA VAL A 128 -8.24 -16.38 -17.00
C VAL A 128 -9.26 -16.29 -15.86
N GLU A 129 -10.56 -16.21 -16.16
CA GLU A 129 -11.63 -16.19 -15.15
C GLU A 129 -11.64 -17.46 -14.29
N ASN A 130 -11.49 -18.63 -14.90
CA ASN A 130 -11.45 -19.91 -14.19
C ASN A 130 -10.22 -20.02 -13.28
N ILE A 131 -9.06 -19.54 -13.74
CA ILE A 131 -7.84 -19.50 -12.92
C ILE A 131 -8.03 -18.55 -11.73
N ILE A 132 -8.56 -17.33 -11.96
CA ILE A 132 -8.85 -16.36 -10.90
C ILE A 132 -9.82 -16.95 -9.86
N GLY A 133 -10.88 -17.63 -10.31
CA GLY A 133 -11.85 -18.28 -9.43
C GLY A 133 -11.26 -19.44 -8.61
N LYS A 134 -10.23 -20.12 -9.12
CA LYS A 134 -9.52 -21.22 -8.44
C LYS A 134 -8.40 -20.77 -7.52
N LEU A 135 -7.94 -19.52 -7.62
CA LEU A 135 -6.95 -18.97 -6.72
C LEU A 135 -7.53 -18.91 -5.30
N LYS A 136 -7.08 -19.84 -4.45
CA LYS A 136 -7.37 -19.77 -3.01
C LYS A 136 -6.72 -18.51 -2.47
N ASN A 137 -7.51 -17.72 -1.74
CA ASN A 137 -7.01 -16.54 -1.07
C ASN A 137 -5.94 -16.97 -0.04
N SER A 138 -4.66 -16.80 -0.41
CA SER A 138 -3.50 -17.15 0.40
C SER A 138 -2.85 -15.87 0.91
N PHE A 139 -2.46 -15.87 2.18
CA PHE A 139 -1.74 -14.74 2.79
C PHE A 139 -0.23 -14.77 2.51
N SER A 140 0.22 -15.56 1.54
CA SER A 140 1.61 -15.62 1.09
C SER A 140 1.88 -14.57 0.01
N CYS A 141 2.70 -13.57 0.31
CA CYS A 141 3.34 -12.72 -0.68
C CYS A 141 4.81 -13.15 -0.83
N GLY A 142 5.33 -13.10 -2.06
CA GLY A 142 6.76 -13.21 -2.31
C GLY A 142 7.46 -11.93 -1.85
N TRP A 143 8.73 -12.05 -1.47
CA TRP A 143 9.61 -10.90 -1.32
C TRP A 143 10.10 -10.53 -2.73
N ASP A 144 9.82 -9.30 -3.16
CA ASP A 144 10.37 -8.68 -4.37
C ASP A 144 11.64 -7.90 -4.00
#